data_AF-A0A534IAT0-F1
#
_entry.id   AF-A0A534IAT0-F1
#
_cell.length_a   1.000
_cell.length_b   1.000
_cell.length_c   1.000
_cell.angle_alpha   90.00
_cell.angle_beta   90.00
_cell.angle_gamma   90.00
#
_symmetry.space_group_name_H-M   'P 1'
#
loop_
_entity.id
_entity.type
_entity.pdbx_description
1 polymer ?
#
loop_
_entity_poly.entity_id
_entity_poly.type
_entity_poly.pdbx_seq_one_letter_code
_entity_poly.pdbx_strand_id
1 'polypeptide(L)' 'MADNLVIVESPAKAKTIKKYLGRDFEVLASYGHVRDLVPKEGAVDPDNGFAMKYQVLDKNERHVES' A
#
# COMPACT_ATOMS: atom_id res chain seq x y z
N MET A 1 23.32 -0.78 -2.28
CA MET A 1 21.90 -0.72 -1.90
C MET A 1 21.19 0.09 -2.96
N ALA A 2 19.94 -0.20 -3.29
CA ALA A 2 19.20 0.69 -4.17
C ALA A 2 18.91 1.99 -3.39
N ASP A 3 19.24 3.13 -3.97
CA ASP A 3 19.06 4.43 -3.31
C ASP A 3 17.61 4.91 -3.39
N ASN A 4 16.79 4.26 -4.25
CA ASN A 4 15.44 4.67 -4.55
C ASN A 4 14.44 3.52 -4.39
N LEU A 5 13.27 3.80 -3.82
CA LEU A 5 12.17 2.85 -3.65
C LEU A 5 10.97 3.26 -4.50
N VAL A 6 10.40 2.30 -5.24
CA VAL A 6 9.16 2.46 -6.00
C VAL A 6 8.17 1.41 -5.53
N ILE A 7 6.98 1.86 -5.11
CA ILE A 7 5.88 0.96 -4.73
C ILE A 7 4.83 0.99 -5.84
N VAL A 8 4.40 -0.18 -6.27
CA VAL A 8 3.36 -0.34 -7.30
C VAL A 8 2.27 -1.28 -6.84
N GLU A 9 1.09 -1.20 -7.45
CA GLU A 9 -0.09 -1.92 -6.96
C GLU A 9 0.01 -3.45 -7.10
N SER A 10 0.63 -3.95 -8.17
CA SER A 10 0.62 -5.37 -8.51
C SER A 10 2.01 -5.97 -8.77
N PRO A 11 2.23 -7.26 -8.46
CA PRO A 11 3.52 -7.93 -8.71
C PRO A 11 3.94 -7.93 -10.18
N ALA A 12 2.97 -8.00 -11.10
CA ALA A 12 3.25 -7.94 -12.54
C ALA A 12 3.85 -6.60 -12.95
N LYS A 13 3.28 -5.47 -12.47
CA LYS A 13 3.83 -4.13 -12.69
C LYS A 13 5.24 -4.01 -12.09
N ALA A 14 5.46 -4.54 -10.88
CA ALA A 14 6.75 -4.48 -10.20
C ALA A 14 7.85 -5.16 -11.02
N LYS A 15 7.59 -6.38 -11.51
CA LYS A 15 8.52 -7.12 -12.38
C LYS A 15 8.85 -6.36 -13.66
N THR A 16 7.86 -5.71 -14.28
CA THR A 16 8.07 -4.95 -15.52
C THR A 16 8.87 -3.67 -15.26
N ILE A 17 8.50 -2.90 -14.25
CA ILE A 17 9.16 -1.63 -13.93
C ILE A 17 10.60 -1.85 -13.43
N LYS A 18 10.85 -2.90 -12.64
CA LYS A 18 12.22 -3.27 -12.21
C LYS A 18 13.15 -3.53 -13.40
N LYS A 19 12.64 -4.08 -14.50
CA LYS A 19 13.43 -4.28 -15.74
C LYS A 19 13.79 -2.96 -16.43
N TYR A 20 12.92 -1.95 -16.34
CA TYR A 20 13.16 -0.66 -16.97
C TYR A 20 14.08 0.25 -16.13
N LEU A 21 13.90 0.27 -14.81
CA LEU A 21 14.64 1.15 -13.92
C LEU A 21 16.02 0.61 -13.52
N GLY A 22 16.22 -0.70 -13.61
CA GLY A 22 17.52 -1.30 -13.32
C GLY A 22 17.83 -1.42 -11.84
N ARG A 23 19.12 -1.44 -11.49
CA ARG A 23 19.60 -1.82 -10.15
C ARG A 23 19.57 -0.69 -9.12
N ASP A 24 19.34 0.54 -9.57
CA ASP A 24 19.32 1.74 -8.72
C ASP A 24 17.98 1.91 -7.98
N PHE A 25 16.99 1.07 -8.32
CA PHE A 25 15.64 1.11 -7.77
C PHE A 25 15.26 -0.25 -7.17
N GLU A 26 14.77 -0.21 -5.93
CA GLU A 26 13.98 -1.31 -5.37
C GLU A 26 12.51 -1.10 -5.76
N VAL A 27 11.87 -2.14 -6.28
CA VAL A 27 10.49 -2.05 -6.77
C VAL A 27 9.64 -3.10 -6.05
N LEU A 28 8.75 -2.65 -5.17
CA LEU A 28 7.88 -3.49 -4.34
C LEU A 28 6.43 -3.38 -4.78
N ALA A 29 5.66 -4.45 -4.55
CA ALA A 29 4.23 -4.47 -4.81
C ALA A 29 3.44 -4.27 -3.51
N SER A 30 2.38 -3.46 -3.54
CA SER A 30 1.46 -3.26 -2.40
C SER A 30 0.36 -4.31 -2.32
N TYR A 31 0.20 -5.13 -3.36
CA TYR A 31 -0.85 -6.15 -3.49
C TYR A 31 -2.26 -5.54 -3.32
N GLY A 32 -2.48 -4.39 -3.96
CA GLY A 32 -3.73 -3.62 -3.88
C GLY A 32 -3.79 -2.66 -2.69
N HIS A 33 -4.98 -2.49 -2.13
CA HIS A 33 -5.22 -1.60 -0.99
C HIS A 33 -4.54 -2.10 0.29
N VAL A 34 -3.70 -1.29 0.92
CA VAL A 34 -3.03 -1.63 2.19
C VAL A 34 -3.90 -1.35 3.42
N ARG A 35 -4.85 -0.43 3.29
CA ARG A 35 -5.80 -0.03 4.32
C ARG A 35 -7.19 0.06 3.75
N ASP A 36 -8.17 -0.15 4.61
CA ASP A 36 -9.59 0.02 4.30
C ASP A 36 -10.30 0.66 5.50
N LEU A 37 -11.53 1.13 5.29
CA LEU A 37 -12.37 1.63 6.36
C LEU A 37 -12.67 0.51 7.36
N VAL A 38 -12.77 0.88 8.63
CA VAL A 38 -13.25 -0.07 9.65
C VAL A 38 -14.65 -0.57 9.27
N PRO A 39 -14.91 -1.89 9.24
CA PRO A 39 -16.15 -2.45 8.66
C PRO A 39 -17.40 -2.30 9.56
N LYS A 40 -17.39 -1.34 10.49
CA LYS A 40 -18.43 -1.13 11.52
C LYS A 40 -18.97 0.30 11.48
N GLU A 41 -20.11 0.51 12.15
CA GLU A 41 -20.67 1.86 12.34
C GLU A 41 -19.63 2.81 12.95
N GLY A 42 -19.59 4.05 12.44
CA GLY A 42 -18.62 5.06 12.86
C GLY A 42 -17.29 5.04 12.11
N ALA A 43 -17.23 4.41 10.94
CA ALA A 43 -16.08 4.47 10.03
C ALA A 43 -15.82 5.87 9.46
N VAL A 44 -16.88 6.68 9.38
CA VAL A 44 -16.85 8.10 9.02
C VAL A 44 -17.47 8.86 10.19
N ASP A 45 -16.81 9.93 10.61
CA ASP A 45 -17.29 10.86 11.64
C ASP A 45 -17.79 12.15 10.97
N PRO A 46 -19.11 12.30 10.74
CA PRO A 46 -19.67 13.43 10.00
C PRO A 46 -19.54 14.76 10.76
N ASP A 47 -19.55 14.71 12.09
CA ASP A 47 -19.48 15.89 12.95
C ASP A 47 -18.05 16.45 13.03
N ASN A 48 -17.05 15.62 12.74
CA ASN A 48 -15.65 16.00 12.65
C ASN A 48 -15.16 16.08 11.20
N GLY A 49 -15.90 16.78 10.34
CA GLY A 49 -15.50 17.03 8.95
C GLY A 49 -15.38 15.77 8.10
N PHE A 50 -16.21 14.75 8.37
CA PHE A 50 -16.17 13.44 7.71
C PHE A 50 -14.84 12.70 7.90
N ALA A 51 -14.22 12.83 9.08
CA ALA A 51 -12.98 12.13 9.40
C ALA A 51 -13.17 10.61 9.27
N MET A 52 -12.31 9.96 8.48
CA MET A 52 -12.38 8.54 8.18
C MET A 52 -11.44 7.73 9.07
N LYS A 53 -11.93 6.61 9.61
CA LYS A 53 -11.15 5.66 10.41
C LYS A 53 -10.73 4.48 9.53
N TYR A 54 -9.42 4.39 9.27
CA TYR A 54 -8.82 3.32 8.47
C TYR A 54 -8.14 2.28 9.36
N GLN A 55 -8.20 1.02 8.94
CA GLN A 55 -7.43 -0.10 9.48
C GLN A 55 -6.58 -0.74 8.40
N VAL A 56 -5.43 -1.32 8.79
CA VAL A 56 -4.65 -2.17 7.89
C VAL A 56 -5.46 -3.43 7.59
N LEU A 57 -5.41 -3.90 6.35
CA LEU A 57 -6.05 -5.16 5.99
C LEU A 57 -5.17 -6.32 6.48
N ASP A 58 -5.73 -7.27 7.24
CA ASP A 58 -5.00 -8.45 7.77
C ASP A 58 -4.17 -9.18 6.71
N LYS A 59 -4.68 -9.25 5.48
CA LYS A 59 -3.98 -9.86 4.33
C LYS A 59 -2.68 -9.14 3.91
N ASN A 60 -2.53 -7.89 4.29
CA ASN A 60 -1.44 -6.99 3.89
C ASN A 60 -0.51 -6.59 5.05
N GLU A 61 -0.79 -6.98 6.29
CA GLU A 61 0.08 -6.70 7.45
C GLU A 61 1.52 -7.15 7.20
N ARG A 62 1.70 -8.36 6.67
CA ARG A 62 3.04 -8.90 6.34
C ARG A 62 3.82 -8.05 5.34
N HIS A 63 3.16 -7.35 4.43
CA HIS A 63 3.83 -6.51 3.42
C HIS A 63 4.08 -5.08 3.89
N VAL A 64 3.38 -4.65 4.95
CA VAL A 64 3.51 -3.29 5.52
C VAL A 64 4.59 -3.26 6.60
N GLU A 65 4.82 -4.37 7.30
CA GLU A 65 5.87 -4.50 8.34
C GLU A 65 7.24 -4.94 7.80
N SER A 66 7.34 -5.28 6.51
CA SER A 66 8.58 -5.75 5.85
C SER A 66 9.53 -4.63 5.44
#